data_AF-A0A1G4Z229-F1
#
_entry.id   AF-A0A1G4Z229-F1
#
_cell.length_a   1.000
_cell.length_b   1.000
_cell.length_c   1.000
_cell.angle_alpha   90.00
_cell.angle_beta   90.00
_cell.angle_gamma   90.00
#
_symmetry.space_group_name_H-M   'P 1'
#
loop_
_entity.id
_entity.type
_entity.pdbx_description
1 polymer ?
#
loop_
_entity_poly.entity_id
_entity_poly.type
_entity_poly.pdbx_seq_one_letter_code
_entity_poly.pdbx_strand_id
1 'polypeptide(L)' 'MRHIGTTLPCLATFSLAHAGTALFKSERISGMNKICLYDHLGSEVAITINATSLCPLNIEV' A
#
# COMPACT_ATOMS: atom_id res chain seq x y z
N MET A 1 36.06 11.89 35.92
CA MET A 1 34.85 11.80 36.78
C MET A 1 33.70 12.45 36.01
N ARG A 2 33.06 11.68 35.10
CA ARG A 2 31.69 11.11 35.18
C ARG A 2 30.64 12.24 35.25
N HIS A 3 29.76 12.50 34.27
CA HIS A 3 28.76 11.66 33.57
C HIS A 3 28.44 12.32 32.20
N ILE A 4 28.52 11.68 31.02
CA ILE A 4 27.57 10.73 30.40
C ILE A 4 26.10 11.03 30.76
N GLY A 5 25.56 12.09 30.14
CA GLY A 5 24.12 12.31 30.00
C GLY A 5 23.62 11.48 28.82
N THR A 6 22.84 10.47 29.14
CA THR A 6 22.27 9.45 28.25
C THR A 6 21.53 10.04 27.06
N THR A 7 22.09 9.89 25.86
CA THR A 7 21.35 9.94 24.59
C THR A 7 20.26 8.87 24.64
N LEU A 8 19.01 9.29 24.82
CA LEU A 8 17.85 8.44 24.60
C LEU A 8 17.94 7.91 23.15
N PRO A 9 18.10 6.60 22.92
CA PRO A 9 18.17 6.09 21.56
C PRO A 9 16.79 6.31 20.95
N CYS A 10 16.68 7.30 20.06
CA CYS A 10 15.56 7.35 19.13
C CYS A 10 15.70 6.09 18.28
N LEU A 11 14.96 5.04 18.65
CA LEU A 11 14.75 3.86 17.83
C LEU A 11 14.10 4.37 16.55
N ALA A 12 14.93 4.76 15.58
CA ALA A 12 14.50 5.08 14.24
C ALA A 12 13.92 3.78 13.68
N THR A 13 12.61 3.65 13.75
CA THR A 13 11.87 2.66 12.97
C THR A 13 12.08 3.04 11.51
N PHE A 14 13.07 2.43 10.87
CA PHE A 14 13.26 2.54 9.44
C PHE A 14 12.04 1.88 8.79
N SER A 15 11.08 2.68 8.34
CA SER A 15 9.97 2.19 7.50
C SER A 15 10.58 1.76 6.16
N LEU A 16 10.74 0.46 5.95
CA LEU A 16 10.97 -0.07 4.60
C LEU A 16 9.67 0.16 3.82
N ALA A 17 9.65 1.21 3.00
CA ALA A 17 8.66 1.36 1.95
C ALA A 17 8.85 0.17 1.00
N HIS A 18 7.96 -0.81 1.08
CA HIS A 18 7.97 -1.96 0.19
C HIS A 18 7.39 -1.50 -1.15
N ALA A 19 8.23 -0.89 -1.98
CA ALA A 19 7.93 -0.65 -3.38
C ALA A 19 7.67 -2.02 -4.02
N GLY A 20 6.43 -2.29 -4.36
CA GLY A 20 6.02 -3.60 -4.85
C GLY A 20 4.89 -3.50 -5.87
N THR A 21 4.75 -4.54 -6.67
CA THR A 21 3.65 -4.63 -7.65
C THR A 21 2.48 -5.35 -7.01
N ALA A 22 1.32 -4.69 -6.94
CA ALA A 22 0.08 -5.33 -6.57
C ALA A 22 -0.62 -5.89 -7.82
N LEU A 23 -1.10 -7.13 -7.76
CA LEU A 23 -1.70 -7.84 -8.90
C LEU A 23 -3.22 -7.87 -8.80
N PHE A 24 -3.90 -7.65 -9.93
CA PHE A 24 -5.36 -7.62 -9.97
C PHE A 24 -5.96 -8.93 -9.48
N LYS A 25 -6.92 -8.82 -8.56
CA LYS A 25 -7.59 -9.96 -7.93
C LYS A 25 -9.07 -10.01 -8.28
N SER A 26 -9.78 -8.90 -8.13
CA SER A 26 -11.22 -8.83 -8.40
C SER A 26 -11.70 -7.39 -8.57
N GLU A 27 -12.90 -7.21 -9.13
CA GLU A 27 -13.54 -5.91 -9.24
C GLU A 27 -14.99 -5.95 -8.78
N ARG A 28 -15.49 -4.81 -8.28
CA ARG A 28 -16.91 -4.60 -7.96
C ARG A 28 -17.38 -3.24 -8.45
N ILE A 29 -18.51 -3.22 -9.14
CA ILE A 29 -19.17 -1.99 -9.58
C ILE A 29 -20.07 -1.44 -8.45
N SER A 30 -20.03 -0.13 -8.24
CA SER A 30 -20.94 0.62 -7.38
C SER A 30 -21.34 1.93 -8.07
N GLY A 31 -22.53 1.94 -8.68
CA GLY A 31 -22.99 3.06 -9.51
C GLY A 31 -22.08 3.29 -10.70
N MET A 32 -21.54 4.51 -10.83
CA MET A 32 -20.57 4.88 -11.87
C MET A 32 -19.12 4.61 -11.49
N ASN A 33 -18.88 4.00 -10.33
CA ASN A 33 -17.54 3.66 -9.84
C ASN A 33 -17.29 2.16 -9.95
N LYS A 34 -16.04 1.79 -10.21
CA LYS A 34 -15.52 0.44 -10.12
C LYS A 34 -14.42 0.41 -9.07
N ILE A 35 -14.57 -0.45 -8.09
CA ILE A 35 -13.57 -0.72 -7.07
C ILE A 35 -12.75 -1.92 -7.56
N CYS A 36 -11.46 -1.71 -7.78
CA CYS A 36 -10.51 -2.72 -8.23
C CYS A 36 -9.67 -3.15 -7.02
N LEU A 37 -9.68 -4.44 -6.71
CA LEU A 37 -8.97 -5.05 -5.58
C LEU A 37 -7.72 -5.77 -6.11
N TYR A 38 -6.60 -5.55 -5.42
CA TYR A 38 -5.29 -6.09 -5.77
C TYR A 38 -4.68 -6.83 -4.59
N ASP A 39 -3.93 -7.90 -4.87
CA ASP A 39 -3.06 -8.55 -3.89
C ASP A 39 -1.65 -7.95 -3.98
N HIS A 40 -1.17 -7.43 -2.86
CA HIS A 40 0.19 -6.97 -2.66
C HIS A 40 0.84 -7.78 -1.55
N LEU A 41 1.55 -8.85 -1.93
CA LEU A 41 2.26 -9.73 -0.99
C LEU A 41 1.35 -10.26 0.14
N GLY A 42 0.10 -10.59 -0.19
CA GLY A 42 -0.92 -11.04 0.75
C GLY A 42 -1.70 -9.94 1.49
N SER A 43 -1.42 -8.66 1.21
CA SER A 43 -2.23 -7.52 1.66
C SER A 43 -3.14 -7.03 0.54
N GLU A 44 -4.37 -6.64 0.87
CA GLU A 44 -5.32 -6.13 -0.14
C GLU A 44 -5.16 -4.62 -0.33
N VAL A 45 -5.06 -4.20 -1.60
CA VAL A 45 -5.06 -2.78 -2.00
C VAL A 45 -6.25 -2.52 -2.89
N ALA A 46 -6.94 -1.41 -2.68
CA ALA A 46 -8.10 -1.04 -3.48
C ALA A 46 -7.90 0.32 -4.14
N ILE A 47 -8.21 0.41 -5.43
CA ILE A 47 -8.35 1.68 -6.15
C ILE A 47 -9.77 1.80 -6.69
N THR A 48 -10.23 3.04 -6.87
CA THR A 48 -11.52 3.33 -7.50
C THR A 48 -11.31 4.03 -8.83
N ILE A 49 -11.92 3.48 -9.88
CA ILE A 49 -11.89 4.03 -11.24
C ILE A 49 -13.33 4.17 -11.76
N ASN A 50 -13.50 4.72 -12.97
CA ASN A 50 -14.81 4.78 -13.61
C ASN A 50 -15.34 3.38 -13.97
N ALA A 51 -16.64 3.15 -13.84
CA ALA A 51 -17.30 1.88 -14.16
C ALA A 51 -17.03 1.37 -15.58
N THR A 52 -16.84 2.26 -16.55
CA THR A 52 -16.56 1.90 -17.95
C THR A 52 -15.09 1.62 -18.22
N SER A 53 -14.20 1.91 -17.26
CA SER A 53 -12.78 1.65 -17.38
C SER A 53 -12.45 0.21 -16.97
N LEU A 54 -11.43 -0.37 -17.60
CA LEU A 54 -10.84 -1.62 -17.13
C LEU A 54 -9.95 -1.37 -15.91
N CYS A 55 -10.01 -2.28 -14.93
CA CYS A 55 -9.00 -2.32 -13.89
C CYS A 55 -7.63 -2.63 -14.52
N PRO A 56 -6.57 -1.87 -14.17
CA PRO A 56 -5.20 -2.26 -14.50
C PRO A 56 -4.90 -3.68 -14.04
N LEU A 57 -4.10 -4.42 -14.80
CA LEU A 57 -3.70 -5.78 -14.41
C LEU A 57 -2.76 -5.78 -13.20
N ASN A 58 -2.01 -4.70 -13.01
CA ASN A 58 -1.15 -4.47 -11.86
C ASN A 58 -1.07 -2.97 -11.56
N ILE A 59 -0.62 -2.65 -10.35
CA ILE A 59 -0.30 -1.29 -9.91
C ILE A 59 1.00 -1.31 -9.09
N GLU A 60 1.71 -0.19 -9.09
CA GLU A 60 2.84 0.05 -8.19
C GLU A 60 2.30 0.65 -6.89
N VAL A 61 2.78 0.13 -5.75
CA VAL A 61 2.39 0.53 -4.38
C VAL A 61 3.60 0.80 -3.52
#